data_AF-A0A060C7L8-F1
#
_entry.id   AF-A0A060C7L8-F1
#
_cell.length_a   1.000
_cell.length_b   1.000
_cell.length_c   1.000
_cell.angle_alpha   90.00
_cell.angle_beta   90.00
_cell.angle_gamma   90.00
#
_symmetry.space_group_name_H-M   'P 1'
#
loop_
_entity.id
_entity.type
_entity.pdbx_description
1 polymer ?
#
loop_
_entity_poly.entity_id
_entity_poly.type
_entity_poly.pdbx_seq_one_letter_code
_entity_poly.pdbx_strand_id
1 'polypeptide(L)' 'MSSDEVIAHYKMADYNPKLWYQRDSRLASAIEFLTGPEMVSAGDETCLRRLHDNLMHKD' A
#
# COMPACT_ATOMS: atom_id res chain seq x y z
N MET A 1 -9.36 12.85 6.47
CA MET A 1 -8.32 13.16 5.47
C MET A 1 -9.03 13.88 4.34
N SER A 2 -8.74 15.17 4.16
CA SER A 2 -9.30 15.95 3.05
C SER A 2 -8.47 15.70 1.79
N SER A 3 -9.10 15.82 0.62
CA SER A 3 -8.40 15.77 -0.67
C SER A 3 -7.26 16.81 -0.75
N ASP A 4 -7.36 17.91 0.00
CA ASP A 4 -6.33 18.97 0.06
C ASP A 4 -5.04 18.51 0.76
N GLU A 5 -5.14 17.67 1.81
CA GLU A 5 -3.97 17.12 2.50
C GLU A 5 -3.20 16.17 1.57
N VAL A 6 -3.92 15.40 0.75
CA VAL A 6 -3.33 14.45 -0.21
C VAL A 6 -2.56 15.21 -1.31
N ILE A 7 -3.13 16.31 -1.83
CA ILE A 7 -2.49 17.15 -2.85
C ILE A 7 -1.24 17.84 -2.31
N ALA A 8 -1.26 18.28 -1.05
CA ALA A 8 -0.10 18.90 -0.40
C ALA A 8 1.07 17.92 -0.24
N HIS A 9 0.82 16.69 0.22
CA HIS A 9 1.87 15.67 0.34
C HIS A 9 2.49 15.29 -1.01
N TYR A 10 1.69 15.21 -2.09
CA TYR A 10 2.21 15.00 -3.45
C TYR A 10 3.08 16.18 -3.94
N LYS A 11 2.69 17.43 -3.65
CA LYS A 11 3.48 18.62 -4.02
C LYS A 11 4.82 18.70 -3.30
N MET A 12 4.91 18.16 -2.08
CA MET A 12 6.14 18.20 -1.27
C MET A 12 7.08 17.02 -1.54
N ALA A 13 6.69 16.06 -2.38
CA ALA A 13 7.43 14.81 -2.64
C ALA A 13 7.81 14.03 -1.36
N ASP A 14 7.08 14.27 -0.26
CA ASP A 14 7.29 13.64 1.05
C ASP A 14 6.18 12.62 1.35
N TYR A 15 5.56 12.09 0.31
CA TYR A 15 4.63 10.98 0.45
C TYR A 15 5.44 9.71 0.68
N ASN A 16 5.53 9.29 1.95
CA ASN A 16 6.18 8.04 2.30
C ASN A 16 5.12 6.96 2.61
N PRO A 17 4.92 5.97 1.71
CA PRO A 17 3.96 4.88 1.92
C PRO A 17 4.21 4.11 3.22
N LYS A 18 5.48 4.02 3.64
CA LYS A 18 5.87 3.33 4.88
C LYS A 18 5.34 4.01 6.14
N LEU A 19 5.17 5.34 6.13
CA LEU A 19 4.57 6.06 7.26
C LEU A 19 3.09 5.68 7.42
N TRP A 20 2.37 5.47 6.32
CA TRP A 20 0.96 5.05 6.36
C TRP A 20 0.82 3.59 6.77
N TYR A 21 1.71 2.72 6.27
CA TYR A 21 1.79 1.32 6.70
C TYR A 21 1.99 1.21 8.22
N GLN A 22 2.89 2.03 8.78
CA GLN A 22 3.18 2.01 10.22
C GLN A 22 2.10 2.67 11.08
N ARG A 23 1.37 3.66 10.54
CA ARG A 23 0.37 4.44 11.31
C ARG A 23 -1.04 3.84 11.28
N ASP A 24 -1.42 3.11 10.23
CA ASP A 24 -2.74 2.48 10.14
C ASP A 24 -2.62 0.95 10.04
N SER A 25 -2.92 0.27 11.15
CA SER A 25 -2.90 -1.19 11.24
C SER A 25 -3.86 -1.86 10.27
N ARG A 26 -4.98 -1.21 9.91
CA ARG A 26 -5.93 -1.77 8.93
C ARG A 26 -5.34 -1.73 7.52
N LEU A 27 -4.59 -0.68 7.21
CA LEU A 27 -3.89 -0.56 5.94
C LEU A 27 -2.80 -1.63 5.84
N ALA A 28 -2.03 -1.85 6.91
CA ALA A 28 -1.06 -2.92 6.98
C ALA A 28 -1.70 -4.31 6.78
N SER A 29 -2.80 -4.60 7.49
CA SER A 29 -3.53 -5.86 7.31
C SER A 29 -4.10 -6.04 5.91
N ALA A 30 -4.56 -4.96 5.27
CA ALA A 30 -5.04 -5.04 3.89
C ALA A 30 -3.91 -5.33 2.90
N ILE A 31 -2.72 -4.77 3.12
CA ILE A 31 -1.53 -5.02 2.30
C ILE A 31 -1.02 -6.45 2.49
N GLU A 32 -1.00 -6.96 3.73
CA GLU A 32 -0.65 -8.35 4.04
C GLU A 32 -1.68 -9.34 3.47
N PHE A 33 -2.97 -8.95 3.44
CA PHE A 33 -4.02 -9.78 2.85
C PHE A 33 -3.82 -10.03 1.34
N LEU A 34 -3.27 -9.05 0.60
CA LEU A 34 -3.02 -9.18 -0.84
C LEU A 34 -2.08 -10.35 -1.18
N THR A 35 -1.12 -10.66 -0.31
CA THR A 35 -0.18 -11.78 -0.47
C THR A 35 -0.56 -12.99 0.40
N GLY A 36 -1.71 -12.93 1.06
CA GLY A 36 -2.25 -14.00 1.88
C GLY A 36 -2.77 -15.18 1.05
N PRO A 37 -2.93 -16.36 1.69
CA PRO A 37 -3.32 -17.60 0.99
C PRO A 37 -4.68 -17.50 0.29
N GLU A 38 -5.61 -16.70 0.81
CA GLU A 38 -6.92 -16.47 0.19
C GLU A 38 -6.79 -15.77 -1.17
N MET A 39 -6.04 -14.66 -1.22
CA MET A 39 -5.84 -13.90 -2.45
C MET A 39 -4.95 -14.65 -3.44
N VAL A 40 -3.90 -15.32 -2.96
CA VAL A 40 -3.04 -16.18 -3.79
C VAL A 40 -3.82 -17.36 -4.38
N SER A 41 -4.78 -17.93 -3.65
CA SER A 41 -5.63 -19.00 -4.17
C SER A 41 -6.65 -18.52 -5.19
N ALA A 42 -7.06 -17.24 -5.13
CA ALA A 42 -8.07 -16.65 -6.02
C ALA A 42 -7.45 -15.95 -7.24
N GLY A 43 -6.15 -15.64 -7.22
CA GLY A 43 -5.48 -14.82 -8.23
C GLY A 43 -4.09 -15.31 -8.62
N ASP A 44 -3.33 -14.45 -9.29
CA ASP A 44 -1.96 -14.73 -9.71
C ASP A 44 -0.97 -14.20 -8.66
N GLU A 45 -0.23 -15.12 -8.03
CA GLU A 45 0.74 -14.80 -6.98
C GLU A 45 1.80 -13.77 -7.45
N THR A 46 2.26 -13.86 -8.70
CA THR A 46 3.27 -12.95 -9.25
C THR A 46 2.70 -11.54 -9.37
N CYS A 47 1.47 -11.42 -9.85
CA CYS A 47 0.78 -10.13 -9.94
C CYS A 47 0.52 -9.53 -8.54
N LEU A 48 0.11 -10.34 -7.58
CA LEU A 48 -0.17 -9.93 -6.20
C LEU A 48 1.08 -9.47 -5.46
N ARG A 49 2.19 -10.23 -5.57
CA ARG A 49 3.49 -9.82 -5.01
C ARG A 49 3.99 -8.54 -5.66
N ARG A 50 3.87 -8.41 -6.99
CA ARG A 50 4.25 -7.19 -7.69
C ARG A 50 3.41 -5.98 -7.23
N LEU A 51 2.12 -6.17 -6.98
CA LEU A 51 1.26 -5.12 -6.43
C LEU A 51 1.70 -4.71 -5.02
N HIS A 52 1.94 -5.67 -4.14
CA HIS A 52 2.47 -5.43 -2.79
C HIS A 52 3.77 -4.62 -2.85
N ASP A 53 4.72 -5.03 -3.69
CA ASP A 53 6.02 -4.36 -3.79
C ASP A 53 5.89 -2.93 -4.33
N ASN A 54 4.97 -2.70 -5.27
CA ASN A 54 4.66 -1.35 -5.74
C ASN A 54 4.07 -0.46 -4.63
N LEU A 55 3.23 -1.01 -3.75
CA LEU A 55 2.66 -0.25 -2.64
C LEU A 55 3.71 0.09 -1.57
N MET A 56 4.71 -0.77 -1.38
CA MET A 56 5.75 -0.60 -0.36
C MET A 56 6.97 0.20 -0.83
N HIS A 57 7.26 0.20 -2.13
CA HIS A 57 8.49 0.75 -2.70
C HIS A 57 8.27 1.81 -3.79
N LYS A 58 7.03 2.23 -4.07
CA LYS A 58 6.83 3.39 -4.94
C LYS A 58 7.43 4.64 -4.28
N ASP A 59 8.46 5.18 -4.94
CA ASP A 59 8.83 6.59 -4.90
C ASP A 59 7.63 7.49 -5.21
#